data_AF-A0A7X2TGH6-F1
#
_entry.id   AF-A0A7X2TGH6-F1
#
_cell.length_a   1.000
_cell.length_b   1.000
_cell.length_c   1.000
_cell.angle_alpha   90.00
_cell.angle_beta   90.00
_cell.angle_gamma   90.00
#
_symmetry.space_group_name_H-M   'P 1'
#
loop_
_entity.id
_entity.type
_entity.pdbx_description
1 polymer ?
#
loop_
_entity_poly.entity_id
_entity_poly.type
_entity_poly.pdbx_seq_one_letter_code
_entity_poly.pdbx_strand_id
1 'polypeptide(L)'
;MDLRITNTPKGQYLTICEKYRGKTTGKRKDIYVRKIGYASEYASQYSDPIAHFTVCFTALVLIRLLHLKLKKKYPVGQLLESLRRYSCIPISEKDYQFCFYNEVIRECGSAFDISLDRKFQTQQEMRRLLKY
;
A
#
# COMPACT_ATOMS: atom_id res chain seq x y z
N MET A 1 -9.77 10.06 -0.39
CA MET A 1 -8.47 10.62 -0.79
C MET A 1 -8.05 9.96 -2.09
N ASP A 2 -7.60 10.71 -3.09
CA ASP A 2 -7.20 10.24 -4.41
C ASP A 2 -6.01 11.06 -4.95
N LEU A 3 -5.13 10.43 -5.73
CA LEU A 3 -4.13 11.12 -6.55
C LEU A 3 -4.80 11.59 -7.85
N ARG A 4 -4.81 12.90 -8.08
CA ARG A 4 -5.39 13.55 -9.24
C ARG A 4 -4.31 14.12 -10.13
N ILE A 5 -4.41 13.78 -11.41
CA ILE A 5 -3.58 14.30 -12.50
C ILE A 5 -4.44 15.29 -13.28
N THR A 6 -3.98 16.53 -13.37
CA THR A 6 -4.66 17.59 -14.11
C THR A 6 -3.80 18.01 -15.30
N ASN A 7 -4.35 17.96 -16.51
CA ASN A 7 -3.67 18.48 -17.71
C ASN A 7 -3.81 20.00 -17.75
N THR A 8 -2.68 20.70 -17.84
CA THR A 8 -2.62 22.17 -17.96
C THR A 8 -1.74 22.54 -19.16
N PRO A 9 -1.76 23.81 -19.64
CA PRO A 9 -0.85 24.25 -20.70
C PRO A 9 0.63 24.07 -20.36
N LYS A 10 1.01 24.08 -19.08
CA LYS A 10 2.39 23.88 -18.61
C LYS A 10 2.77 22.39 -18.46
N GLY A 11 1.82 21.48 -18.64
CA GLY A 11 2.00 20.04 -18.47
C GLY A 11 1.08 19.43 -17.40
N GLN A 12 1.41 18.22 -16.97
CA GLN A 12 0.62 17.45 -16.02
C GLN A 12 0.92 17.87 -14.58
N TYR A 13 -0.11 18.28 -13.85
CA TYR A 13 -0.01 18.73 -12.45
C TYR A 13 -0.60 17.68 -11.51
N LEU A 14 0.17 17.31 -10.49
CA LEU A 14 -0.14 16.25 -9.53
C LEU A 14 -0.64 16.84 -8.22
N THR A 15 -1.81 16.37 -7.77
CA THR A 15 -2.42 16.78 -6.51
C THR A 15 -3.03 15.60 -5.78
N ILE A 16 -3.03 15.64 -4.46
CA ILE A 16 -3.80 14.73 -3.63
C ILE A 16 -5.05 15.46 -3.18
N CYS A 17 -6.20 14.90 -3.52
CA CYS A 17 -7.50 15.44 -3.18
C CYS A 17 -8.22 14.55 -2.17
N GLU A 18 -9.17 15.12 -1.44
CA GLU A 18 -10.12 14.37 -0.63
C GLU A 18 -11.54 14.87 -0.90
N LYS A 19 -12.44 13.91 -1.11
CA LYS A 19 -13.86 14.18 -1.34
C LYS A 19 -14.55 14.26 0.01
N TYR A 20 -15.36 15.28 0.21
CA TYR A 20 -16.20 15.44 1.39
C TYR A 20 -17.60 15.92 1.00
N ARG A 21 -18.56 15.75 1.91
CA ARG A 21 -19.89 16.36 1.76
C ARG A 21 -19.97 17.62 2.60
N GLY A 22 -20.39 18.73 1.99
CA GLY A 22 -20.63 19.96 2.73
C GLY A 22 -21.80 19.81 3.70
N LYS A 23 -21.58 20.03 5.00
CA LYS A 23 -22.60 19.84 6.05
C LYS A 23 -23.88 20.65 5.81
N THR A 24 -23.75 21.88 5.32
CA THR A 24 -24.87 22.80 5.09
C THR A 24 -25.52 22.65 3.71
N THR A 25 -24.76 22.24 2.68
CA THR A 25 -25.21 22.23 1.28
C THR A 25 -25.52 20.84 0.74
N GLY A 26 -25.11 19.78 1.43
CA GLY A 26 -25.26 18.39 0.98
C GLY A 26 -24.45 18.00 -0.27
N LYS A 27 -23.91 18.98 -1.01
CA LYS A 27 -23.17 18.78 -2.25
C LYS A 27 -21.80 18.14 -1.98
N ARG A 28 -21.39 17.26 -2.89
CA ARG A 28 -20.02 16.72 -2.94
C ARG A 28 -19.07 17.85 -3.29
N LYS A 29 -17.98 17.96 -2.54
CA LYS A 29 -16.90 18.91 -2.76
C LYS A 29 -15.57 18.17 -2.69
N ASP A 30 -14.60 18.69 -3.42
CA ASP A 30 -13.23 18.20 -3.39
C ASP A 30 -12.36 19.27 -2.72
N ILE A 31 -11.53 18.85 -1.76
CA ILE A 31 -10.47 19.68 -1.18
C ILE A 31 -9.11 19.18 -1.65
N TYR A 32 -8.19 20.11 -1.89
CA TYR A 32 -6.77 19.79 -2.07
C TYR A 32 -6.14 19.52 -0.71
N VAL A 33 -5.73 18.28 -0.47
CA VAL A 33 -5.01 17.88 0.75
C VAL A 33 -3.53 18.19 0.60
N ARG A 34 -2.95 17.94 -0.58
CA ARG A 34 -1.55 18.22 -0.89
C ARG A 34 -1.40 18.58 -2.37
N LYS A 35 -0.62 19.62 -2.66
CA LYS A 35 -0.09 19.88 -4.00
C LYS A 35 1.26 19.20 -4.10
N ILE A 36 1.46 18.32 -5.08
CA ILE A 36 2.75 17.68 -5.32
C ILE A 36 3.58 18.63 -6.19
N GLY A 37 3.10 18.94 -7.39
CA GLY A 37 3.82 19.80 -8.33
C GLY A 37 3.56 19.38 -9.78
N TYR A 38 4.32 19.95 -10.71
CA TYR A 38 4.30 19.49 -12.09
C TYR A 38 5.14 18.22 -12.25
N ALA A 39 4.67 17.25 -13.03
CA ALA A 39 5.43 16.02 -13.29
C ALA A 39 6.84 16.33 -13.84
N SER A 40 6.97 17.36 -14.67
CA SER A 40 8.24 17.82 -15.24
C SER A 40 9.28 18.25 -14.21
N GLU A 41 8.87 18.71 -13.02
CA GLU A 41 9.79 19.12 -11.94
C GLU A 41 10.58 17.94 -11.37
N TYR A 42 10.10 16.72 -11.60
CA TYR A 42 10.69 15.48 -11.07
C TYR A 42 11.35 14.61 -12.15
N ALA A 43 11.40 15.08 -13.40
CA ALA A 43 11.95 14.31 -14.52
C ALA A 43 13.44 13.97 -14.35
N SER A 44 14.18 14.74 -13.55
CA SER A 44 15.58 14.44 -13.21
C SER A 44 15.74 13.31 -12.19
N GLN A 45 14.68 12.98 -11.43
CA GLN A 45 14.72 11.99 -10.34
C GLN A 45 14.06 10.68 -10.75
N TYR A 46 13.03 10.74 -11.60
CA TYR A 46 12.23 9.59 -12.00
C TYR A 46 12.06 9.55 -13.51
N SER A 47 12.24 8.37 -14.10
CA SER A 47 12.01 8.14 -15.53
C SER A 47 10.54 8.37 -15.92
N ASP A 48 9.61 7.99 -15.03
CA ASP A 48 8.19 8.32 -15.12
C ASP A 48 7.71 8.82 -13.74
N PRO A 49 7.66 10.15 -13.54
CA PRO A 49 7.17 10.75 -12.30
C PRO A 49 5.73 10.35 -11.96
N ILE A 50 4.87 10.20 -12.96
CA ILE A 50 3.46 9.87 -12.74
C ILE A 50 3.34 8.45 -12.21
N ALA A 51 4.02 7.50 -12.85
CA ALA A 51 4.06 6.12 -12.37
C ALA A 51 4.62 6.04 -10.93
N HIS A 52 5.72 6.75 -10.66
CA HIS A 52 6.32 6.80 -9.33
C HIS A 52 5.32 7.26 -8.26
N PHE A 53 4.71 8.44 -8.43
CA PHE A 53 3.78 8.97 -7.43
C PHE A 53 2.49 8.14 -7.33
N THR A 54 2.06 7.48 -8.41
CA THR A 54 0.91 6.57 -8.39
C THR A 54 1.18 5.34 -7.51
N VAL A 55 2.35 4.71 -7.67
CA VAL A 55 2.76 3.57 -6.84
C VAL A 55 2.92 3.99 -5.39
N CYS A 56 3.60 5.11 -5.11
CA CYS A 56 3.76 5.62 -3.75
C CYS A 56 2.42 5.94 -3.09
N PHE A 57 1.50 6.61 -3.80
CA PHE A 57 0.16 6.88 -3.29
C PHE A 57 -0.59 5.60 -2.96
N THR A 58 -0.56 4.62 -3.89
CA THR A 58 -1.21 3.32 -3.69
C THR A 58 -0.66 2.58 -2.48
N ALA A 59 0.67 2.52 -2.34
CA ALA A 59 1.33 1.91 -1.17
C ALA A 59 0.90 2.58 0.15
N LEU A 60 0.87 3.92 0.18
CA LEU A 60 0.42 4.68 1.35
C LEU A 60 -1.04 4.37 1.71
N VAL A 61 -1.92 4.27 0.71
CA VAL A 61 -3.33 3.90 0.92
C VAL A 61 -3.44 2.48 1.47
N LEU A 62 -2.73 1.50 0.89
CA LEU A 62 -2.75 0.12 1.36
C LEU A 62 -2.30 0.00 2.81
N ILE A 63 -1.19 0.66 3.17
CA ILE A 63 -0.68 0.70 4.55
C ILE A 63 -1.71 1.35 5.48
N ARG A 64 -2.38 2.43 5.05
CA ARG A 64 -3.40 3.10 5.85
C ARG A 64 -4.63 2.22 6.08
N LEU A 65 -5.08 1.50 5.06
CA LEU A 65 -6.19 0.55 5.16
C LEU A 65 -5.84 -0.61 6.11
N LEU A 66 -4.65 -1.18 5.97
CA LEU A 66 -4.17 -2.23 6.86
C LEU A 66 -4.10 -1.75 8.32
N HIS A 67 -3.50 -0.57 8.55
CA HIS A 67 -3.40 0.01 9.88
C HIS A 67 -4.78 0.26 10.52
N LEU A 68 -5.78 0.69 9.73
CA LEU A 68 -7.17 0.83 10.20
C LEU A 68 -7.82 -0.52 10.51
N LYS A 69 -7.59 -1.53 9.66
CA LYS A 69 -8.13 -2.89 9.84
C LYS A 69 -7.56 -3.57 11.09
N LEU A 70 -6.30 -3.27 11.43
CA LEU A 70 -5.65 -3.65 12.69
C LEU A 70 -6.02 -2.74 13.88
N LYS A 71 -7.10 -1.94 13.76
CA LYS A 71 -7.62 -1.04 14.80
C LYS A 71 -6.56 -0.08 15.35
N LYS A 72 -5.57 0.27 14.54
CA LYS A 72 -4.44 1.13 14.92
C LYS A 72 -3.62 0.61 16.11
N LYS A 73 -3.60 -0.72 16.34
CA LYS A 73 -2.90 -1.36 17.46
C LYS A 73 -1.38 -1.17 17.42
N TYR A 74 -0.80 -1.04 16.23
CA TYR A 74 0.65 -0.98 16.03
C TYR A 74 1.07 0.33 15.35
N PRO A 75 2.19 0.95 15.77
CA PRO A 75 2.81 2.04 15.01
C PRO A 75 3.11 1.60 13.57
N VAL A 76 2.93 2.51 12.61
CA VAL A 76 3.14 2.22 11.17
C VAL A 76 4.56 1.71 10.90
N GLY A 77 5.58 2.21 11.61
CA GLY A 77 6.95 1.73 11.48
C GLY A 77 7.11 0.26 11.89
N GLN A 78 6.48 -0.16 13.00
CA GLN A 78 6.51 -1.56 13.45
C GLN A 78 5.77 -2.48 12.47
N LEU A 79 4.65 -2.01 11.91
CA LEU A 79 3.90 -2.72 10.89
C LEU A 79 4.74 -2.94 9.62
N LEU A 80 5.35 -1.87 9.12
CA LEU A 80 6.22 -1.93 7.93
C LEU A 80 7.43 -2.83 8.15
N GLU A 81 8.06 -2.75 9.31
CA GLU A 81 9.22 -3.59 9.62
C GLU A 81 8.84 -5.06 9.69
N SER A 82 7.71 -5.38 10.31
CA SER A 82 7.22 -6.76 10.38
C SER A 82 6.90 -7.30 8.99
N LEU A 83 6.21 -6.52 8.15
CA LEU A 83 5.89 -6.90 6.77
C LEU A 83 7.14 -7.06 5.90
N ARG A 84 8.14 -6.19 6.07
CA ARG A 84 9.43 -6.28 5.35
C ARG A 84 10.20 -7.53 5.74
N ARG A 85 10.21 -7.88 7.03
CA ARG A 85 10.91 -9.06 7.53
C ARG A 85 10.20 -10.37 7.20
N TYR A 86 8.89 -10.34 6.98
CA TYR A 86 8.12 -11.51 6.55
C TYR A 86 8.48 -11.90 5.10
N SER A 87 9.57 -12.64 4.97
CA SER A 87 10.11 -13.15 3.72
C SER A 87 10.26 -14.68 3.75
N CYS A 88 10.41 -15.26 2.57
CA CYS A 88 10.70 -16.68 2.41
C CYS A 88 11.94 -16.90 1.54
N ILE A 89 12.61 -18.03 1.76
CA ILE A 89 13.77 -18.50 1.00
C ILE A 89 13.47 -19.88 0.38
N PRO A 90 13.92 -20.16 -0.85
CA PRO A 90 13.79 -21.49 -1.44
C PRO A 90 14.69 -22.49 -0.73
N ILE A 91 14.18 -23.70 -0.46
CA ILE A 91 14.96 -24.83 0.09
C ILE A 91 15.10 -25.94 -0.96
N SER A 92 14.09 -26.09 -1.81
CA SER A 92 14.06 -27.02 -2.93
C SER A 92 13.44 -26.34 -4.16
N GLU A 93 13.24 -27.08 -5.25
CA GLU A 93 12.54 -26.57 -6.45
C GLU A 93 11.13 -26.05 -6.16
N LYS A 94 10.44 -26.60 -5.15
CA LYS A 94 9.03 -26.29 -4.87
C LYS A 94 8.75 -25.89 -3.43
N ASP A 95 9.73 -26.02 -2.54
CA ASP A 95 9.55 -25.78 -1.10
C ASP A 95 10.26 -24.52 -0.65
N TYR A 96 9.57 -23.74 0.18
CA TYR A 96 10.03 -22.47 0.70
C TYR A 96 9.96 -22.45 2.23
N GLN A 97 10.98 -21.86 2.87
CA GLN A 97 10.99 -21.57 4.30
C GLN A 97 10.63 -20.12 4.57
N PHE A 98 9.69 -19.86 5.46
CA PHE A 98 9.45 -18.53 6.02
C PHE A 98 10.39 -18.28 7.20
N CYS A 99 11.13 -17.17 7.15
CA CYS A 99 12.23 -16.89 8.10
C CYS A 99 11.84 -15.96 9.26
N PHE A 100 10.62 -15.42 9.24
CA PHE A 100 10.17 -14.46 10.24
C PHE A 100 8.69 -14.65 10.52
N TYR A 101 8.33 -14.58 11.81
CA TYR A 101 6.95 -14.55 12.25
C TYR A 101 6.89 -13.82 13.59
N ASN A 102 5.90 -12.93 13.75
CA ASN A 102 5.67 -12.21 14.99
C ASN A 102 4.18 -11.94 15.19
N GLU A 103 3.85 -11.27 16.29
CA GLU A 103 2.46 -10.92 16.61
C GLU A 103 1.80 -10.06 15.52
N VAL A 104 2.54 -9.14 14.90
CA VAL A 104 1.99 -8.29 13.83
C VAL A 104 1.58 -9.12 12.62
N ILE A 105 2.41 -10.08 12.19
CA ILE A 105 2.09 -11.00 11.09
C ILE A 105 0.91 -11.89 11.46
N ARG A 106 0.87 -12.41 12.69
CA ARG A 106 -0.28 -13.18 13.20
C ARG A 106 -1.58 -12.39 13.08
N GLU A 107 -1.60 -11.16 13.57
CA GLU A 107 -2.78 -10.29 13.52
C GLU A 107 -3.15 -9.89 12.10
N CYS A 108 -2.17 -9.71 11.20
CA CYS A 108 -2.44 -9.55 9.78
C CYS A 108 -3.16 -10.77 9.22
N GLY A 109 -2.65 -11.98 9.48
CA GLY A 109 -3.29 -13.23 9.06
C GLY A 109 -4.72 -13.33 9.57
N SER A 110 -4.94 -13.14 10.87
CA SER A 110 -6.28 -13.13 11.47
C SER A 110 -7.20 -12.06 10.87
N ALA A 111 -6.69 -10.88 10.55
CA ALA A 111 -7.52 -9.82 9.98
C ALA A 111 -8.03 -10.14 8.57
N PHE A 112 -7.30 -10.96 7.80
CA PHE A 112 -7.67 -11.37 6.45
C PHE A 112 -8.20 -12.80 6.36
N ASP A 113 -8.36 -13.49 7.49
CA ASP A 113 -8.74 -14.91 7.57
C ASP A 113 -7.77 -15.83 6.80
N ILE A 114 -6.46 -15.58 6.96
CA ILE A 114 -5.36 -16.31 6.31
C ILE A 114 -4.35 -16.79 7.36
N SER A 115 -3.89 -18.03 7.24
CA SER A 115 -2.79 -18.59 8.06
C SER A 115 -1.43 -18.22 7.47
N LEU A 116 -0.62 -17.50 8.26
CA LEU A 116 0.72 -17.01 7.90
C LEU A 116 1.84 -17.58 8.79
N ASP A 117 1.48 -18.48 9.70
CA ASP A 117 2.33 -19.09 10.73
C ASP A 117 3.12 -20.32 10.24
N ARG A 118 2.86 -20.78 9.02
CA ARG A 118 3.53 -21.96 8.46
C ARG A 118 4.99 -21.67 8.15
N LYS A 119 5.89 -22.39 8.83
CA LYS A 119 7.34 -22.29 8.61
C LYS A 119 7.77 -22.79 7.23
N PHE A 120 7.08 -23.79 6.67
CA PHE A 120 7.35 -24.35 5.36
C PHE A 120 6.08 -24.31 4.52
N GLN A 121 6.21 -23.92 3.25
CA GLN A 121 5.11 -23.99 2.28
C GLN A 121 5.63 -24.40 0.90
N THR A 122 4.79 -25.12 0.17
CA THR A 122 5.01 -25.43 -1.24
C THR A 122 4.58 -24.27 -2.13
N GLN A 123 5.15 -24.19 -3.33
CA GLN A 123 4.73 -23.23 -4.37
C GLN A 123 3.22 -23.34 -4.67
N GLN A 124 2.65 -24.55 -4.62
CA GLN A 124 1.23 -24.78 -4.87
C GLN A 124 0.36 -24.19 -3.75
N GLU A 125 0.76 -24.34 -2.48
CA GLU A 125 0.06 -23.72 -1.35
C GLU A 125 0.12 -22.20 -1.42
N MET A 126 1.28 -21.63 -1.75
CA MET A 126 1.43 -20.19 -1.93
C MET A 126 0.57 -19.66 -3.08
N ARG A 127 0.45 -20.40 -4.19
CA ARG A 127 -0.45 -20.02 -5.30
C ARG A 127 -1.92 -20.04 -4.89
N ARG A 128 -2.35 -21.07 -4.15
CA ARG A 128 -3.72 -21.16 -3.60
C ARG A 128 -4.05 -19.98 -2.69
N LEU A 129 -3.08 -19.51 -1.91
CA LEU A 129 -3.23 -18.31 -1.06
C LEU A 129 -3.53 -17.05 -1.88
N LEU A 130 -2.89 -16.91 -3.04
CA LEU A 130 -3.07 -15.78 -3.94
C LEU A 130 -4.28 -15.94 -4.88
N LYS A 131 -5.02 -17.05 -4.79
CA LYS A 131 -6.14 -17.39 -5.67
C LYS A 131 -5.78 -17.40 -7.17
N TYR A 132 -4.54 -17.77 -7.48
CA TYR A 132 -4.09 -18.09 -8.85
C TYR A 132 -4.22 -19.58 -9.16
#